data_AF-D8F7B7-F1
#
_entry.id   AF-D8F7B7-F1
#
_cell.length_a   1.000
_cell.length_b   1.000
_cell.length_c   1.000
_cell.angle_alpha   90.00
_cell.angle_beta   90.00
_cell.angle_gamma   90.00
#
_symmetry.space_group_name_H-M   'P 1'
#
loop_
_entity.id
_entity.type
_entity.pdbx_description
1 polymer ?
#
loop_
_entity_poly.entity_id
_entity_poly.type
_entity_poly.pdbx_seq_one_letter_code
_entity_poly.pdbx_strand_id
1 'polypeptide(L)'
;MLDEKPEPSDAVVVLYTGVEYYPRLMEAASLYVKGSVGKAVINGNRKNDALRWIETQGFKRCCPWYEDKFRILGVLGVPREDIVHIGAEDAYDTVSEAQIVGDALIRKGYRTIILTTSKFHTRRAAFIWKNMYKDRLSVQIVPARTDPYDPAGWWKHGRQIRWVLAEYGAWVYYWWKHMLGSS
;
A
#
# COMPACT_ATOMS: atom_id res chain seq x y z
N MET A 1 15.18 1.41 -15.48
CA MET A 1 15.71 2.53 -14.69
C MET A 1 14.86 2.64 -13.44
N LEU A 2 15.43 2.40 -12.25
CA LEU A 2 14.73 2.42 -10.95
C LEU A 2 15.49 3.28 -9.91
N ASP A 3 16.44 4.12 -10.36
CA ASP A 3 17.33 4.94 -9.51
C ASP A 3 17.15 6.45 -9.70
N GLU A 4 16.10 6.89 -10.40
CA GLU A 4 15.77 8.31 -10.45
C GLU A 4 15.17 8.77 -9.12
N LYS A 5 15.66 9.90 -8.61
CA LYS A 5 15.12 10.54 -7.40
C LYS A 5 13.63 10.83 -7.65
N PRO A 6 12.71 10.40 -6.77
CA PRO A 6 11.30 10.63 -7.01
C PRO A 6 11.01 12.14 -6.97
N GLU A 7 10.11 12.57 -7.84
CA GLU A 7 9.62 13.95 -7.85
C GLU A 7 8.87 14.24 -6.54
N PRO A 8 8.95 15.47 -6.01
CA PRO A 8 8.17 15.86 -4.83
C PRO A 8 6.69 15.50 -4.99
N SER A 9 6.08 15.00 -3.90
CA SER A 9 4.67 14.60 -3.91
C SER A 9 3.98 14.99 -2.62
N ASP A 10 2.65 15.09 -2.64
CA ASP A 10 1.86 15.49 -1.48
C ASP A 10 1.99 14.49 -0.33
N ALA A 11 2.07 13.19 -0.66
CA ALA A 11 2.20 12.12 0.33
C ALA A 11 2.94 10.88 -0.19
N VAL A 12 3.50 10.11 0.74
CA VAL A 12 3.92 8.73 0.51
C VAL A 12 2.87 7.76 1.07
N VAL A 13 2.46 6.76 0.30
CA VAL A 13 1.51 5.72 0.69
C VAL A 13 2.27 4.42 0.95
N VAL A 14 2.07 3.82 2.12
CA VAL A 14 2.69 2.56 2.53
C VAL A 14 1.72 1.42 2.29
N LEU A 15 1.91 0.65 1.22
CA LEU A 15 1.01 -0.46 0.90
C LEU A 15 1.02 -1.53 2.00
N TYR A 16 -0.17 -1.84 2.53
CA TYR A 16 -0.39 -2.80 3.60
C TYR A 16 -0.59 -4.22 3.09
N THR A 17 0.50 -4.94 2.81
CA THR A 17 0.45 -6.38 2.51
C THR A 17 1.80 -7.05 2.73
N GLY A 18 1.79 -8.27 3.27
CA GLY A 18 2.95 -9.16 3.32
C GLY A 18 4.00 -8.81 4.37
N VAL A 19 5.04 -9.63 4.44
CA VAL A 19 6.15 -9.50 5.41
C VAL A 19 7.04 -8.29 5.12
N GLU A 20 6.99 -7.74 3.90
CA GLU A 20 7.80 -6.58 3.52
C GLU A 20 7.21 -5.23 3.98
N TYR A 21 6.25 -5.23 4.90
CA TYR A 21 5.62 -3.99 5.39
C TYR A 21 6.60 -3.05 6.10
N TYR A 22 7.50 -3.59 6.94
CA TYR A 22 8.47 -2.76 7.68
C TYR A 22 9.49 -2.06 6.76
N PRO A 23 10.11 -2.72 5.76
CA PRO A 23 10.90 -2.03 4.75
C PRO A 23 10.16 -0.89 4.04
N ARG A 24 8.85 -1.04 3.76
CA ARG A 24 8.04 0.04 3.16
C ARG A 24 7.85 1.22 4.11
N LEU A 25 7.62 0.96 5.40
CA LEU A 25 7.57 2.01 6.43
C LEU A 25 8.90 2.77 6.53
N MET A 26 10.02 2.04 6.50
CA MET A 26 11.36 2.64 6.52
C MET A 26 11.62 3.52 5.30
N GLU A 27 11.22 3.05 4.11
CA GLU A 27 11.36 3.84 2.88
C GLU A 27 10.50 5.10 2.93
N ALA A 28 9.25 4.98 3.38
CA ALA A 28 8.35 6.12 3.54
C ALA A 28 8.88 7.17 4.51
N ALA A 29 9.43 6.75 5.66
CA ALA A 29 10.08 7.66 6.59
C ALA A 29 11.32 8.33 5.96
N SER A 30 12.13 7.57 5.21
CA SER A 30 13.29 8.12 4.49
C SER A 30 12.87 9.18 3.46
N LEU A 31 11.79 8.96 2.71
CA LEU A 31 11.26 9.94 1.76
C LEU A 31 10.74 11.20 2.45
N TYR A 32 10.09 11.04 3.60
CA TYR A 32 9.63 12.14 4.42
C TYR A 32 10.80 12.99 4.95
N VAL A 33 11.78 12.35 5.61
CA VAL A 33 12.95 13.03 6.19
C VAL A 33 13.79 13.74 5.13
N LYS A 34 13.83 13.22 3.90
CA LYS A 34 14.51 13.87 2.75
C LYS A 34 13.72 15.05 2.15
N GLY A 35 12.52 15.33 2.64
CA GLY A 35 11.64 16.39 2.13
C GLY A 35 11.01 16.08 0.76
N SER A 36 11.00 14.81 0.34
CA SER A 36 10.34 14.40 -0.92
C SER A 36 8.80 14.39 -0.79
N VAL A 37 8.28 14.30 0.44
CA VAL A 37 6.84 14.30 0.73
C VAL A 37 6.55 15.02 2.03
N GLY A 38 5.36 15.62 2.13
CA GLY A 38 4.91 16.30 3.35
C GLY A 38 4.09 15.44 4.31
N LYS A 39 3.64 14.25 3.89
CA LYS A 39 2.80 13.35 4.70
C LYS A 39 3.15 11.88 4.45
N ALA A 40 3.05 11.06 5.50
CA ALA A 40 3.12 9.60 5.40
C ALA A 40 1.73 8.99 5.61
N VAL A 41 1.23 8.25 4.63
CA VAL A 41 -0.08 7.61 4.64
C VAL A 41 0.09 6.12 4.87
N ILE A 42 -0.51 5.61 5.93
CA ILE A 42 -0.59 4.18 6.23
C ILE A 42 -2.02 3.69 6.07
N ASN A 43 -2.18 2.47 5.56
CA ASN A 43 -3.47 1.81 5.50
C ASN A 43 -3.47 0.48 6.27
N GLY A 44 -4.66 -0.11 6.44
CA GLY A 44 -4.84 -1.43 7.04
C GLY A 44 -6.20 -1.58 7.69
N ASN A 45 -6.26 -2.29 8.82
CA ASN A 45 -7.50 -2.57 9.55
C ASN A 45 -8.51 -3.44 8.81
N ARG A 46 -8.07 -4.25 7.84
CA ARG A 46 -8.95 -5.23 7.19
C ARG A 46 -9.59 -6.14 8.24
N LYS A 47 -10.92 -6.34 8.14
CA LYS A 47 -11.68 -7.22 9.02
C LYS A 47 -12.30 -8.36 8.21
N ASN A 48 -12.33 -9.54 8.81
CA ASN A 48 -13.12 -10.66 8.34
C ASN A 48 -14.35 -10.86 9.23
N ASP A 49 -15.29 -11.69 8.80
CA ASP A 49 -16.56 -11.91 9.51
C ASP A 49 -16.35 -12.44 10.93
N ALA A 50 -15.31 -13.27 11.13
CA ALA A 50 -14.95 -13.77 12.44
C ALA A 50 -14.56 -12.64 13.41
N LEU A 51 -13.69 -11.72 12.98
CA LEU A 51 -13.32 -10.58 13.81
C LEU A 51 -14.52 -9.66 14.08
N ARG A 52 -15.36 -9.40 13.07
CA ARG A 52 -16.58 -8.60 13.25
C ARG A 52 -17.52 -9.22 14.28
N TRP A 53 -17.74 -10.53 14.19
CA TRP A 53 -18.56 -11.26 15.16
C TRP A 53 -17.95 -11.19 16.57
N ILE A 54 -16.63 -11.36 16.73
CA ILE A 54 -15.96 -11.25 18.03
C ILE A 54 -16.10 -9.82 18.61
N GLU A 55 -16.02 -8.78 17.77
CA GLU A 55 -16.30 -7.39 18.18
C GLU A 55 -17.75 -7.21 18.67
N THR A 56 -18.74 -7.88 18.06
CA THR A 56 -20.13 -7.85 18.57
C THR A 56 -20.29 -8.55 19.92
N GLN A 57 -19.38 -9.47 20.26
CA GLN A 57 -19.31 -10.08 21.60
C GLN A 57 -18.62 -9.18 22.65
N GLY A 58 -18.20 -7.97 22.26
CA GLY A 58 -17.60 -6.98 23.15
C GLY A 58 -16.07 -6.96 23.14
N PHE A 59 -15.42 -7.74 22.27
CA PHE A 59 -13.97 -7.62 22.07
C PHE A 59 -13.61 -6.22 21.57
N LYS A 60 -12.63 -5.61 22.23
CA LYS A 60 -12.03 -4.34 21.83
C LYS A 60 -10.52 -4.50 21.83
N ARG A 61 -9.87 -4.02 20.76
CA ARG A 61 -8.41 -3.95 20.74
C ARG A 61 -7.93 -2.99 21.82
N CYS A 62 -6.79 -3.31 22.44
CA CYS A 62 -6.16 -2.46 23.45
C CYS A 62 -5.78 -1.09 22.88
N CYS A 63 -5.27 -1.07 21.64
CA CYS A 63 -4.86 0.14 20.94
C CYS A 63 -5.55 0.27 19.58
N PRO A 64 -5.65 1.49 19.02
CA PRO A 64 -6.01 1.67 17.62
C PRO A 64 -5.08 0.87 16.69
N TRP A 65 -5.61 0.35 15.58
CA TRP A 65 -4.89 -0.53 14.66
C TRP A 65 -3.62 0.10 14.04
N TYR A 66 -3.53 1.42 14.05
CA TYR A 66 -2.44 2.19 13.47
C TYR A 66 -1.33 2.54 14.48
N GLU A 67 -1.54 2.30 15.77
CA GLU A 67 -0.69 2.87 16.82
C GLU A 67 0.77 2.41 16.74
N ASP A 68 1.02 1.11 16.52
CA ASP A 68 2.39 0.60 16.38
C ASP A 68 3.10 1.24 15.18
N LYS A 69 2.37 1.45 14.08
CA LYS A 69 2.90 2.06 12.85
C LYS A 69 3.24 3.52 13.09
N PHE A 70 2.41 4.24 13.85
CA PHE A 70 2.67 5.61 14.27
C PHE A 70 3.94 5.69 15.13
N ARG A 71 4.12 4.77 16.08
CA ARG A 71 5.31 4.70 16.92
C ARG A 71 6.58 4.39 16.12
N ILE A 72 6.51 3.43 15.20
CA ILE A 72 7.63 3.08 14.32
C ILE A 72 8.03 4.28 13.45
N LEU A 73 7.07 4.94 12.80
CA LEU A 73 7.34 6.12 11.99
C LEU A 73 7.89 7.28 12.82
N GLY A 74 7.42 7.44 14.06
CA GLY A 74 7.97 8.40 15.03
C GLY A 74 9.44 8.14 15.37
N VAL A 75 9.79 6.88 15.66
CA VAL A 75 11.20 6.47 15.86
C VAL A 75 12.06 6.75 14.62
N LEU A 76 11.46 6.68 13.43
CA LEU A 76 12.12 6.95 12.15
C LEU A 76 12.10 8.43 11.72
N GLY A 77 11.61 9.33 12.57
CA GLY A 77 11.67 10.79 12.36
C GLY A 77 10.45 11.40 11.65
N VAL A 78 9.33 10.70 11.56
CA VAL A 78 8.06 11.27 11.06
C VAL A 78 7.18 11.67 12.26
N PRO A 79 6.89 12.96 12.46
CA PRO A 79 6.07 13.42 13.58
C PRO A 79 4.60 13.00 13.38
N ARG A 80 3.87 12.88 14.49
CA ARG A 80 2.56 12.20 14.51
C ARG A 80 1.50 12.92 13.67
N GLU A 81 1.56 14.24 13.64
CA GLU A 81 0.72 15.16 12.86
C GLU A 81 0.90 15.04 11.35
N ASP A 82 2.02 14.45 10.90
CA ASP A 82 2.33 14.21 9.50
C ASP A 82 2.01 12.78 9.06
N ILE A 83 1.46 11.96 9.96
CA ILE A 83 1.00 10.61 9.67
C ILE A 83 -0.52 10.57 9.49
N VAL A 84 -0.96 10.10 8.32
CA VAL A 84 -2.38 9.89 8.00
C VAL A 84 -2.66 8.39 8.00
N HIS A 85 -3.71 7.95 8.69
CA HIS A 85 -4.17 6.57 8.66
C HIS A 85 -5.50 6.45 7.89
N ILE A 86 -5.61 5.42 7.05
CA ILE A 86 -6.83 5.10 6.30
C ILE A 86 -7.21 3.65 6.61
N GLY A 87 -8.37 3.46 7.26
CA GLY A 87 -8.93 2.13 7.51
C GLY A 87 -9.57 1.56 6.25
N ALA A 88 -9.27 0.30 5.95
CA ALA A 88 -9.82 -0.47 4.84
C ALA A 88 -10.47 -1.75 5.37
N GLU A 89 -11.43 -1.59 6.29
CA GLU A 89 -12.09 -2.73 6.97
C GLU A 89 -12.76 -3.69 5.98
N ASP A 90 -13.32 -3.15 4.90
CA ASP A 90 -14.08 -3.86 3.88
C ASP A 90 -13.23 -4.24 2.66
N ALA A 91 -11.90 -4.16 2.74
CA ALA A 91 -11.02 -4.65 1.68
C ALA A 91 -10.96 -6.18 1.70
N TYR A 92 -11.07 -6.82 0.54
CA TYR A 92 -10.97 -8.28 0.38
C TYR A 92 -9.74 -8.71 -0.42
N ASP A 93 -9.10 -7.78 -1.11
CA ASP A 93 -7.94 -8.00 -1.97
C ASP A 93 -7.14 -6.71 -2.17
N THR A 94 -6.09 -6.77 -2.99
CA THR A 94 -5.24 -5.62 -3.31
C THR A 94 -5.98 -4.53 -4.10
N VAL A 95 -7.02 -4.88 -4.87
CA VAL A 95 -7.76 -3.94 -5.74
C VAL A 95 -8.73 -3.12 -4.89
N SER A 96 -9.54 -3.79 -4.07
CA SER A 96 -10.46 -3.16 -3.11
C SER A 96 -9.72 -2.30 -2.08
N GLU A 97 -8.55 -2.74 -1.61
CA GLU A 97 -7.70 -1.89 -0.76
C GLU A 97 -7.22 -0.63 -1.50
N ALA A 98 -6.73 -0.79 -2.73
CA ALA A 98 -6.33 0.35 -3.56
C ALA A 98 -7.50 1.32 -3.80
N GLN A 99 -8.71 0.81 -4.04
CA GLN A 99 -9.92 1.61 -4.22
C GLN A 99 -10.26 2.43 -2.97
N ILE A 100 -10.33 1.78 -1.80
CA ILE A 100 -10.67 2.47 -0.54
C ILE A 100 -9.64 3.56 -0.21
N VAL A 101 -8.36 3.23 -0.33
CA VAL A 101 -7.27 4.15 0.03
C VAL A 101 -7.19 5.31 -0.94
N GLY A 102 -7.18 5.06 -2.25
CA GLY A 102 -7.03 6.14 -3.22
C GLY A 102 -8.24 7.06 -3.31
N ASP A 103 -9.47 6.56 -3.13
CA ASP A 103 -10.63 7.45 -3.01
C ASP A 103 -10.57 8.31 -1.74
N ALA A 104 -10.07 7.75 -0.63
CA ALA A 104 -9.85 8.52 0.59
C ALA A 104 -8.75 9.58 0.41
N LEU A 105 -7.70 9.30 -0.38
CA LEU A 105 -6.68 10.28 -0.74
C LEU A 105 -7.27 11.44 -1.56
N ILE A 106 -8.05 11.14 -2.59
CA ILE A 106 -8.70 12.15 -3.42
C ILE A 106 -9.64 13.03 -2.59
N ARG A 107 -10.47 12.43 -1.73
CA ARG A 107 -11.38 13.18 -0.83
C ARG A 107 -10.62 14.10 0.14
N LYS A 108 -9.40 13.75 0.51
CA LYS A 108 -8.51 14.57 1.35
C LYS A 108 -7.73 15.63 0.55
N GLY A 109 -7.91 15.68 -0.78
CA GLY A 109 -7.31 16.70 -1.65
C GLY A 109 -5.91 16.36 -2.17
N TYR A 110 -5.42 15.13 -1.95
CA TYR A 110 -4.13 14.69 -2.51
C TYR A 110 -4.23 14.56 -4.03
N ARG A 111 -3.19 14.99 -4.76
CA ARG A 111 -3.09 14.94 -6.23
C ARG A 111 -1.86 14.18 -6.70
N THR A 112 -0.77 14.23 -5.94
CA THR A 112 0.49 13.56 -6.26
C THR A 112 0.89 12.65 -5.10
N ILE A 113 1.18 11.39 -5.40
CA ILE A 113 1.58 10.42 -4.39
C ILE A 113 2.77 9.59 -4.83
N ILE A 114 3.59 9.22 -3.86
CA ILE A 114 4.57 8.15 -4.00
C ILE A 114 4.01 6.91 -3.33
N LEU A 115 3.98 5.79 -4.04
CA LEU A 115 3.60 4.50 -3.50
C LEU A 115 4.86 3.70 -3.14
N THR A 116 4.98 3.32 -1.86
CA THR A 116 6.05 2.44 -1.39
C THR A 116 5.58 0.99 -1.35
N THR A 117 6.38 0.12 -1.98
CA THR A 117 6.08 -1.31 -2.16
C THR A 117 7.37 -2.14 -2.10
N SER A 118 7.27 -3.46 -1.98
CA SER A 118 8.41 -4.35 -2.19
C SER A 118 8.77 -4.45 -3.67
N LYS A 119 10.02 -4.78 -3.99
CA LYS A 119 10.54 -4.91 -5.37
C LYS A 119 9.70 -5.89 -6.19
N PHE A 120 9.23 -6.97 -5.54
CA PHE A 120 8.40 -8.00 -6.15
C PHE A 120 7.00 -7.49 -6.55
N HIS A 121 6.43 -6.56 -5.78
CA HIS A 121 5.07 -6.07 -6.00
C HIS A 121 4.99 -4.76 -6.80
N THR A 122 6.14 -4.15 -7.13
CA THR A 122 6.23 -2.90 -7.90
C THR A 122 5.40 -2.91 -9.17
N ARG A 123 5.53 -3.93 -10.03
CA ARG A 123 4.81 -3.98 -11.32
C ARG A 123 3.30 -4.05 -11.15
N ARG A 124 2.83 -4.90 -10.23
CA ARG A 124 1.39 -5.09 -9.95
C ARG A 124 0.79 -3.84 -9.32
N ALA A 125 1.47 -3.27 -8.33
CA ALA A 125 1.03 -2.03 -7.68
C ALA A 125 0.96 -0.88 -8.69
N ALA A 126 2.00 -0.72 -9.53
CA ALA A 126 2.03 0.28 -10.58
C ALA A 126 0.85 0.13 -11.54
N PHE A 127 0.60 -1.09 -12.03
CA PHE A 127 -0.50 -1.37 -12.96
C PHE A 127 -1.86 -1.03 -12.34
N ILE A 128 -2.15 -1.52 -11.13
CA ILE A 128 -3.45 -1.28 -10.47
C ILE A 128 -3.66 0.21 -10.22
N TRP A 129 -2.71 0.87 -9.56
CA TRP A 129 -2.89 2.25 -9.11
C TRP A 129 -2.89 3.25 -10.27
N LYS A 130 -2.00 3.09 -11.26
CA LYS A 130 -1.95 4.01 -12.41
C LYS A 130 -3.18 3.87 -13.29
N ASN A 131 -3.74 2.67 -13.44
CA ASN A 131 -4.95 2.47 -14.24
C ASN A 131 -6.21 2.95 -13.50
N MET A 132 -6.35 2.60 -12.22
CA MET A 132 -7.53 2.94 -11.41
C MET A 132 -7.66 4.44 -11.12
N TYR A 133 -6.54 5.15 -11.01
CA TYR A 133 -6.51 6.58 -10.67
C TYR A 133 -5.95 7.45 -11.78
N LYS A 134 -5.96 6.94 -13.02
CA LYS A 134 -5.59 7.71 -14.19
C LYS A 134 -6.34 9.06 -14.17
N ASP A 135 -5.61 10.14 -14.40
CA ASP A 135 -6.12 11.52 -14.44
C ASP A 135 -6.68 12.08 -13.11
N ARG A 136 -6.75 11.26 -12.05
CA ARG A 136 -7.20 11.66 -10.70
C ARG A 136 -6.05 11.76 -9.69
N LEU A 137 -5.02 10.93 -9.84
CA LEU A 137 -3.80 10.96 -9.03
C LEU A 137 -2.57 10.75 -9.92
N SER A 138 -1.55 11.58 -9.74
CA SER A 138 -0.21 11.30 -10.24
C SER A 138 0.47 10.30 -9.31
N VAL A 139 0.69 9.07 -9.78
CA VAL A 139 1.22 7.97 -8.97
C VAL A 139 2.65 7.64 -9.39
N GLN A 140 3.60 7.92 -8.49
CA GLN A 140 4.98 7.45 -8.56
C GLN A 140 5.13 6.15 -7.76
N ILE A 141 6.02 5.25 -8.17
CA ILE A 141 6.24 3.98 -7.47
C ILE A 141 7.70 3.91 -7.07
N VAL A 142 7.95 3.78 -5.76
CA VAL A 142 9.30 3.66 -5.20
C VAL A 142 9.39 2.35 -4.42
N PRO A 143 10.18 1.37 -4.88
CA PRO A 143 10.38 0.16 -4.12
C PRO A 143 11.24 0.43 -2.87
N ALA A 144 10.98 -0.27 -1.77
CA ALA A 144 11.80 -0.19 -0.57
C ALA A 144 13.25 -0.63 -0.85
N ARG A 145 14.23 0.21 -0.47
CA ARG A 145 15.66 -0.05 -0.75
C ARG A 145 16.21 -1.23 0.05
N THR A 146 15.81 -1.36 1.31
CA THR A 146 16.21 -2.41 2.25
C THR A 146 15.42 -3.71 2.13
N ASP A 147 14.67 -3.88 1.04
CA ASP A 147 14.06 -5.17 0.71
C ASP A 147 15.20 -6.21 0.56
N PRO A 148 15.26 -7.27 1.41
CA PRO A 148 16.34 -8.28 1.43
C PRO A 148 16.44 -9.13 0.15
N TYR A 149 15.70 -8.74 -0.88
CA TYR A 149 15.58 -9.38 -2.18
C TYR A 149 16.85 -9.24 -3.03
N ASP A 150 17.52 -10.38 -3.26
CA ASP A 150 18.54 -10.61 -4.28
C ASP A 150 17.88 -10.90 -5.65
N PRO A 151 18.08 -10.04 -6.66
CA PRO A 151 17.55 -10.24 -8.02
C PRO A 151 18.11 -11.48 -8.74
N ALA A 152 19.24 -12.05 -8.30
CA ALA A 152 19.98 -13.08 -9.04
C ALA A 152 19.52 -14.53 -8.77
N GLY A 153 18.69 -14.79 -7.75
CA GLY A 153 18.35 -16.15 -7.31
C GLY A 153 16.87 -16.41 -7.01
N TRP A 154 15.98 -15.49 -7.37
CA TRP A 154 14.59 -15.43 -6.89
C TRP A 154 13.68 -16.61 -7.28
N TRP A 155 14.01 -17.36 -8.35
CA TRP A 155 13.22 -18.53 -8.77
C TRP A 155 13.44 -19.79 -7.91
N LYS A 156 14.51 -19.84 -7.10
CA LYS A 156 14.85 -21.05 -6.31
C LYS A 156 14.04 -21.20 -5.01
N HIS A 157 13.35 -20.17 -4.53
CA HIS A 157 12.57 -20.20 -3.28
C HIS A 157 11.04 -20.36 -3.52
N GLY A 158 10.66 -20.78 -4.73
CA GLY A 158 9.30 -20.77 -5.29
C GLY A 158 8.29 -21.77 -4.71
N ARG A 159 7.98 -21.71 -3.41
CA ARG A 159 6.84 -22.46 -2.84
C ARG A 159 5.55 -21.66 -2.61
N GLN A 160 5.60 -20.32 -2.63
CA GLN A 160 4.41 -19.48 -2.36
C GLN A 160 3.85 -18.72 -3.58
N ILE A 161 4.55 -18.74 -4.72
CA ILE A 161 4.25 -17.90 -5.89
C ILE A 161 3.10 -18.47 -6.76
N ARG A 162 2.97 -19.80 -6.86
CA ARG A 162 1.97 -20.40 -7.77
C ARG A 162 0.53 -20.21 -7.32
N TRP A 163 0.27 -20.17 -6.01
CA TRP A 163 -1.07 -19.96 -5.46
C TRP A 163 -1.48 -18.47 -5.48
N VAL A 164 -0.57 -17.58 -5.11
CA VAL A 164 -0.84 -16.13 -5.03
C VAL A 164 -0.88 -15.42 -6.40
N LEU A 165 -0.27 -15.96 -7.45
CA LEU A 165 -0.38 -15.36 -8.79
C LEU A 165 -1.57 -15.89 -9.59
N ALA A 166 -1.91 -17.18 -9.44
CA ALA A 166 -3.01 -17.80 -10.18
C ALA A 166 -4.38 -17.28 -9.70
N GLU A 167 -4.54 -17.10 -8.39
CA GLU A 167 -5.80 -16.61 -7.83
C GLU A 167 -6.02 -15.15 -8.23
N TYR A 168 -5.00 -14.27 -8.16
CA TYR A 168 -5.17 -12.84 -8.42
C TYR A 168 -5.17 -12.46 -9.91
N GLY A 169 -4.51 -13.25 -10.77
CA GLY A 169 -4.54 -13.04 -12.22
C GLY A 169 -5.93 -13.25 -12.83
N ALA A 170 -6.69 -14.21 -12.30
CA ALA A 170 -8.05 -14.48 -12.74
C ALA A 170 -8.97 -13.29 -12.46
N TRP A 171 -8.93 -12.71 -11.26
CA TRP A 171 -9.81 -11.59 -10.88
C TRP A 171 -9.48 -10.28 -11.59
N VAL A 172 -8.19 -9.97 -11.78
CA VAL A 172 -7.77 -8.78 -12.56
C VAL A 172 -8.20 -8.90 -14.03
N TYR A 173 -8.14 -10.12 -14.61
CA TYR A 173 -8.69 -10.38 -15.94
C TYR A 173 -10.21 -10.20 -16.01
N TYR A 174 -10.96 -10.70 -15.01
CA TYR A 174 -12.40 -10.50 -14.93
C TYR A 174 -12.79 -9.01 -14.79
N TRP A 175 -12.04 -8.25 -13.99
CA TRP A 175 -12.28 -6.82 -13.81
C TRP A 175 -11.94 -5.99 -15.05
N TRP A 176 -10.85 -6.36 -15.75
CA TRP A 176 -10.51 -5.79 -17.05
C TRP A 176 -11.59 -6.07 -18.11
N LYS A 177 -12.14 -7.28 -18.13
CA LYS A 177 -13.25 -7.66 -19.03
C LYS A 177 -14.54 -6.88 -18.74
N HIS A 178 -14.83 -6.58 -17.48
CA HIS A 178 -16.01 -5.80 -17.10
C HIS A 178 -15.92 -4.32 -17.50
N MET A 179 -14.73 -3.71 -17.41
CA MET A 179 -14.52 -2.32 -17.86
C MET A 179 -14.55 -2.15 -19.39
N LEU A 180 -14.23 -3.20 -20.16
CA LEU A 180 -14.32 -3.19 -21.62
C LEU A 180 -15.71 -3.59 -22.17
N GLY A 181 -16.61 -4.08 -21.32
CA GLY A 181 -17.96 -4.53 -21.70
C GLY A 181 -19.08 -3.50 -21.46
N SER A 182 -18.73 -2.27 -21.09
CA SER A 182 -19.67 -1.14 -20.97
C SER A 182 -19.28 -0.05 -21.97
N SER A 183 -19.44 -0.37 -23.25
CA SER A 183 -19.45 0.57 -24.37
C SER A 183 -20.70 0.33 -25.20
#